data_AF-A0A8S3VBI1-F1
#
_entry.id   AF-A0A8S3VBI1-F1
#
_cell.length_a   1.000
_cell.length_b   1.000
_cell.length_c   1.000
_cell.angle_alpha   90.00
_cell.angle_beta   90.00
_cell.angle_gamma   90.00
#
_symmetry.space_group_name_H-M   'P 1'
#
loop_
_entity.id
_entity.type
_entity.pdbx_description
1 polymer ?
#
loop_
_entity_poly.entity_id
_entity_poly.type
_entity_poly.pdbx_seq_one_letter_code
_entity_poly.pdbx_strand_id
1 'polypeptide(L)'
;MVTKMLVRHLIVLLCGSICFGNLDGTYIAPLIDDTQRAPLVALLNTSDISHNILKSFGNQLNEKVNNSVNEKLGDIHRRIQKVEDNCKTTETDRSSGSGNRKDCSDLPKDSRSGIYRIKPDHAEEFDVYCEMTVDHGGWTVIQRRESGDLDFYQGWTKYKTGFGQLNREFWLGNDKIHTLTSQGRYELLIGLADIDNNQAYAKYQHFYIGNETSKYKINVYGYSGSAGDNLNYHNGMPFTTFDRDNDKDRGNCAKIVNGAWWFKDCFESHLNGHYFIRTPSKAWRGIIWKDWKGPNHSLRATEMMIRRL
;
A
#
# COMPACT_ATOMS: atom_id res chain seq x y z
N MET A 1 -8.39 -7.78 44.05
CA MET A 1 -7.53 -7.11 43.04
C MET A 1 -7.91 -7.70 41.69
N VAL A 2 -8.45 -7.03 40.66
CA VAL A 2 -8.63 -5.62 40.29
C VAL A 2 -9.85 -5.56 39.35
N THR A 3 -10.87 -4.74 39.65
CA THR A 3 -11.82 -4.27 38.62
C THR A 3 -12.39 -2.92 39.04
N LYS A 4 -11.70 -1.85 38.65
CA LYS A 4 -12.16 -0.46 38.68
C LYS A 4 -11.54 0.23 37.47
N MET A 5 -12.34 0.60 36.47
CA MET A 5 -12.26 1.90 35.80
C MET A 5 -13.30 2.03 34.68
N LEU A 6 -14.00 3.18 34.71
CA LEU A 6 -14.83 3.83 33.68
C LEU A 6 -16.14 3.12 33.28
N VAL A 7 -17.31 3.78 33.23
CA VAL A 7 -17.60 5.16 32.82
C VAL A 7 -18.73 5.76 33.67
N ARG A 8 -18.48 6.89 34.34
CA ARG A 8 -19.52 7.80 34.87
C ARG A 8 -19.77 8.88 33.82
N HIS A 9 -20.94 8.92 33.19
CA HIS A 9 -21.41 10.12 32.49
C HIS A 9 -22.24 10.95 33.45
N LEU A 10 -21.91 12.25 33.56
CA LEU A 10 -22.58 13.24 34.40
C LEU A 10 -23.70 13.90 33.56
N ILE A 11 -24.95 13.84 34.02
CA ILE A 11 -26.06 14.61 33.43
C ILE A 11 -26.04 15.99 34.08
N VAL A 12 -25.78 17.05 33.30
CA VAL A 12 -25.85 18.44 33.77
C VAL A 12 -27.02 19.12 33.06
N LEU A 13 -28.03 19.55 33.84
CA LEU A 13 -29.15 20.37 33.38
C LEU A 13 -28.77 21.85 33.47
N LEU A 14 -28.47 22.48 32.34
CA LEU A 14 -28.42 23.94 32.24
C LEU A 14 -29.36 24.36 31.10
N CYS A 15 -30.41 25.12 31.45
CA CYS A 15 -31.34 25.78 30.53
C CYS A 15 -31.86 24.93 29.34
N GLY A 16 -32.62 23.88 29.65
CA GLY A 16 -33.61 23.33 28.71
C GLY A 16 -33.10 22.50 27.52
N SER A 17 -31.82 22.08 27.50
CA SER A 17 -31.29 21.18 26.47
C SER A 17 -30.68 19.91 27.08
N ILE A 18 -31.03 18.75 26.53
CA ILE A 18 -30.37 17.47 26.82
C ILE A 18 -29.21 17.33 25.83
N CYS A 19 -27.97 17.39 26.31
CA CYS A 19 -26.79 17.16 25.49
C CYS A 19 -26.02 15.94 26.01
N PHE A 20 -25.68 15.00 25.11
CA PHE A 20 -24.66 13.97 25.38
C PHE A 20 -23.33 14.50 24.85
N GLY A 21 -22.35 14.68 25.74
CA GLY A 21 -21.00 15.11 25.38
C GLY A 21 -19.97 14.09 25.81
N ASN A 22 -18.94 13.85 24.98
CA ASN A 22 -17.67 13.35 25.45
C ASN A 22 -16.92 14.47 26.19
N LEU A 23 -15.95 14.10 27.04
CA LEU A 23 -15.20 15.00 27.93
C LEU A 23 -14.44 16.15 27.23
N ASP A 24 -14.38 16.17 25.89
CA ASP A 24 -13.54 17.08 25.11
C ASP A 24 -14.34 18.20 24.42
N GLY A 25 -15.65 18.31 24.68
CA GLY A 25 -16.46 19.50 24.32
C GLY A 25 -16.81 19.68 22.85
N THR A 26 -16.66 18.66 21.99
CA THR A 26 -17.09 18.72 20.58
C THR A 26 -18.56 18.27 20.43
N TYR A 27 -19.40 19.16 19.90
CA TYR A 27 -20.83 18.93 19.65
C TYR A 27 -21.05 17.97 18.47
N ILE A 28 -21.84 16.92 18.68
CA ILE A 28 -22.40 16.08 17.60
C ILE A 28 -23.83 16.58 17.33
N ALA A 29 -24.14 16.89 16.06
CA ALA A 29 -25.44 17.38 15.61
C ALA A 29 -26.59 16.43 16.05
N PRO A 30 -27.80 16.95 16.33
CA PRO A 30 -28.88 16.15 16.88
C PRO A 30 -29.45 15.18 15.84
N LEU A 31 -29.53 13.90 16.21
CA LEU A 31 -30.14 12.82 15.42
C LEU A 31 -31.67 12.76 15.53
N ILE A 32 -32.33 13.82 16.02
CA ILE A 32 -33.78 13.83 16.24
C ILE A 32 -34.35 15.16 15.75
N ASP A 33 -35.33 15.08 14.85
CA ASP A 33 -36.09 16.20 14.30
C ASP A 33 -36.89 16.95 15.40
N ASP A 34 -36.97 18.28 15.30
CA ASP A 34 -37.56 19.18 16.31
C ASP A 34 -39.05 18.88 16.56
N THR A 35 -39.74 18.25 15.60
CA THR A 35 -41.15 17.84 15.74
C THR A 35 -41.35 16.72 16.78
N GLN A 36 -40.32 15.93 17.10
CA GLN A 36 -40.35 14.85 18.08
C GLN A 36 -39.86 15.30 19.48
N ARG A 37 -39.33 16.52 19.61
CA ARG A 37 -38.68 17.01 20.83
C ARG A 37 -39.69 17.40 21.92
N ALA A 38 -40.79 18.07 21.56
CA ALA A 38 -41.76 18.60 22.52
C ALA A 38 -42.55 17.51 23.30
N PRO A 39 -42.98 16.39 22.68
CA PRO A 39 -43.66 15.31 23.41
C PRO A 39 -42.76 14.60 24.43
N LEU A 40 -41.48 14.43 24.09
CA LEU A 40 -40.48 13.76 24.93
C LEU A 40 -40.16 14.56 26.20
N VAL A 41 -40.07 15.89 26.09
CA VAL A 41 -39.87 16.77 27.25
C VAL A 41 -41.09 16.81 28.17
N ALA A 42 -42.31 16.73 27.60
CA ALA A 42 -43.55 16.66 28.39
C ALA A 42 -43.69 15.36 29.18
N LEU A 43 -43.26 14.22 28.62
CA LEU A 43 -43.29 12.90 29.25
C LEU A 43 -42.31 12.74 30.43
N LEU A 44 -41.21 13.48 30.43
CA LEU A 44 -40.17 13.39 31.48
C LEU A 44 -40.55 14.13 32.78
N ASN A 45 -41.54 15.03 32.74
CA ASN A 45 -41.94 15.87 33.87
C ASN A 45 -43.10 15.32 34.72
N THR A 46 -43.56 14.08 34.47
CA THR A 46 -44.57 13.41 35.29
C THR A 46 -43.97 12.22 36.06
N SER A 47 -44.15 12.24 37.39
CA SER A 47 -43.64 11.33 38.43
C SER A 47 -43.62 9.82 38.11
N ASP A 48 -42.56 9.12 38.57
CA ASP A 48 -42.31 7.66 38.74
C ASP A 48 -42.61 6.66 37.60
N ILE A 49 -43.44 7.01 36.63
CA ILE A 49 -43.73 6.20 35.44
C ILE A 49 -42.52 6.23 34.47
N SER A 50 -41.75 7.32 34.49
CA SER A 50 -40.62 7.60 33.61
C SER A 50 -39.47 6.58 33.75
N HIS A 51 -39.15 6.11 34.98
CA HIS A 51 -37.99 5.24 35.17
C HIS A 51 -38.21 3.82 34.60
N ASN A 52 -39.40 3.25 34.77
CA ASN A 52 -39.72 1.91 34.26
C ASN A 52 -39.85 1.89 32.74
N ILE A 53 -40.41 2.97 32.16
CA ILE A 53 -40.50 3.14 30.71
C ILE A 53 -39.08 3.31 30.13
N LEU A 54 -38.23 4.17 30.70
CA LEU A 54 -36.85 4.35 30.24
C LEU A 54 -36.01 3.05 30.35
N LYS A 55 -36.21 2.25 31.40
CA LYS A 55 -35.59 0.92 31.52
C LYS A 55 -36.09 -0.03 30.43
N SER A 56 -37.40 -0.03 30.16
CA SER A 56 -37.99 -0.87 29.10
C SER A 56 -37.46 -0.49 27.72
N PHE A 57 -37.41 0.80 27.39
CA PHE A 57 -36.81 1.29 26.15
C PHE A 57 -35.32 0.99 26.06
N GLY A 58 -34.56 1.17 27.15
CA GLY A 58 -33.14 0.81 27.20
C GLY A 58 -32.88 -0.68 26.95
N ASN A 59 -33.71 -1.55 27.53
CA ASN A 59 -33.63 -2.99 27.31
C ASN A 59 -33.98 -3.36 25.86
N GLN A 60 -35.03 -2.79 25.28
CA GLN A 60 -35.39 -3.01 23.88
C GLN A 60 -34.33 -2.50 22.90
N LEU A 61 -33.69 -1.37 23.20
CA LEU A 61 -32.61 -0.83 22.39
C LEU A 61 -31.38 -1.73 22.45
N ASN A 62 -31.00 -2.18 23.65
CA ASN A 62 -29.89 -3.12 23.84
C ASN A 62 -30.14 -4.45 23.11
N GLU A 63 -31.35 -4.98 23.17
CA GLU A 63 -31.72 -6.21 22.47
C GLU A 63 -31.61 -6.04 20.94
N LYS A 64 -32.15 -4.94 20.39
CA LYS A 64 -32.04 -4.64 18.95
C LYS A 64 -30.59 -4.46 18.50
N VAL A 65 -29.77 -3.75 19.29
CA VAL A 65 -28.35 -3.55 19.00
C VAL A 65 -27.62 -4.89 19.04
N ASN A 66 -27.82 -5.70 20.08
CA ASN A 66 -27.18 -7.01 20.21
C ASN A 66 -27.56 -7.94 19.05
N ASN A 67 -28.83 -7.94 18.63
CA ASN A 67 -29.28 -8.74 17.50
C ASN A 67 -28.61 -8.30 16.18
N SER A 68 -28.56 -6.99 15.91
CA SER A 68 -27.90 -6.47 14.70
C SER A 68 -26.38 -6.71 14.70
N VAL A 69 -25.73 -6.63 15.87
CA VAL A 69 -24.30 -6.93 16.00
C VAL A 69 -24.04 -8.41 15.77
N ASN A 70 -24.84 -9.30 16.37
CA ASN A 70 -24.66 -10.75 16.22
C ASN A 70 -24.90 -11.21 14.78
N GLU A 71 -25.87 -10.64 14.07
CA GLU A 71 -26.12 -10.91 12.65
C GLU A 71 -24.91 -10.52 11.79
N LYS A 72 -24.42 -9.27 11.94
CA LYS A 72 -23.23 -8.79 11.22
C LYS A 72 -21.97 -9.58 11.56
N LEU A 73 -21.80 -9.97 12.83
CA LEU A 73 -20.67 -10.77 13.28
C LEU A 73 -20.71 -12.17 12.63
N GLY A 74 -21.89 -12.77 12.52
CA GLY A 74 -22.09 -14.05 11.82
C GLY A 74 -21.74 -13.95 10.33
N ASP A 75 -22.13 -12.86 9.66
CA ASP A 75 -21.78 -12.62 8.26
C ASP A 75 -20.28 -12.41 8.04
N ILE A 76 -19.62 -11.67 8.94
CA ILE A 76 -18.16 -11.51 8.92
C ILE A 76 -17.49 -12.87 9.12
N HIS A 77 -17.93 -13.68 10.09
CA HIS A 77 -17.35 -15.00 10.35
C HIS A 77 -17.48 -15.93 9.15
N ARG A 78 -18.64 -15.94 8.47
CA ARG A 78 -18.87 -16.72 7.25
C ARG A 78 -17.95 -16.29 6.10
N ARG A 79 -17.74 -14.97 5.96
CA ARG A 79 -16.81 -14.42 4.96
C ARG A 79 -15.35 -14.79 5.27
N ILE A 80 -14.94 -14.73 6.53
CA ILE A 80 -13.61 -15.13 6.97
C ILE A 80 -13.38 -16.62 6.69
N GLN A 81 -14.31 -17.51 7.07
CA GLN A 81 -14.18 -18.93 6.76
C GLN A 81 -14.08 -19.20 5.26
N LYS A 82 -14.88 -18.50 4.44
CA LYS A 82 -14.78 -18.62 2.98
C LYS A 82 -13.41 -18.20 2.45
N VAL A 83 -12.80 -17.16 3.02
CA VAL A 83 -11.44 -16.73 2.67
C VAL A 83 -10.41 -17.76 3.14
N GLU A 84 -10.56 -18.33 4.34
CA GLU A 84 -9.67 -19.37 4.86
C GLU A 84 -9.73 -20.66 4.02
N ASP A 85 -10.92 -21.09 3.61
CA ASP A 85 -11.09 -22.28 2.76
C ASP A 85 -10.56 -22.05 1.33
N ASN A 86 -10.73 -20.85 0.79
CA ASN A 86 -10.09 -20.44 -0.46
C ASN A 86 -8.55 -20.41 -0.33
N CYS A 87 -8.02 -20.09 0.84
CA CYS A 87 -6.58 -20.11 1.10
C CYS A 87 -6.04 -21.55 1.18
N LYS A 88 -6.77 -22.46 1.84
CA LYS A 88 -6.40 -23.89 1.94
C LYS A 88 -6.40 -24.61 0.58
N THR A 89 -7.35 -24.27 -0.29
CA THR A 89 -7.40 -24.81 -1.66
C THR A 89 -6.24 -24.28 -2.53
N THR A 90 -5.73 -23.08 -2.27
CA THR A 90 -4.49 -22.59 -2.93
C THR A 90 -3.21 -23.24 -2.40
N GLU A 91 -3.21 -23.86 -1.21
CA GLU A 91 -2.02 -24.58 -0.71
C GLU A 91 -1.86 -25.98 -1.32
N THR A 92 -2.94 -26.59 -1.80
CA THR A 92 -2.92 -27.94 -2.38
C THR A 92 -2.37 -27.97 -3.81
N ASP A 93 -2.22 -26.81 -4.47
CA ASP A 93 -1.61 -26.66 -5.80
C ASP A 93 -0.11 -26.32 -5.76
N ARG A 94 0.49 -26.18 -4.56
CA ARG A 94 1.94 -25.93 -4.39
C ARG A 94 2.83 -27.12 -4.77
N SER A 95 2.24 -28.25 -5.17
CA SER A 95 2.94 -29.52 -5.42
C SER A 95 2.87 -30.02 -6.87
N SER A 96 2.64 -29.14 -7.87
CA SER A 96 2.86 -29.54 -9.28
C SER A 96 3.82 -28.59 -10.02
N GLY A 97 5.07 -29.05 -10.17
CA GLY A 97 6.05 -28.51 -11.11
C GLY A 97 7.04 -27.45 -10.61
N SER A 98 7.64 -27.58 -9.43
CA SER A 98 8.65 -26.63 -8.90
C SER A 98 10.05 -26.68 -9.59
N GLY A 99 10.24 -27.49 -10.62
CA GLY A 99 11.59 -27.87 -11.05
C GLY A 99 12.37 -26.89 -11.93
N ASN A 100 11.76 -25.88 -12.57
CA ASN A 100 12.45 -25.16 -13.66
C ASN A 100 11.95 -23.72 -13.95
N ARG A 101 11.13 -23.11 -13.08
CA ARG A 101 10.62 -21.76 -13.35
C ARG A 101 11.65 -20.73 -12.88
N LYS A 102 12.33 -20.07 -13.82
CA LYS A 102 13.38 -19.09 -13.49
C LYS A 102 12.82 -17.72 -13.15
N ASP A 103 11.65 -17.39 -13.67
CA ASP A 103 10.88 -16.19 -13.34
C ASP A 103 9.40 -16.38 -13.75
N CYS A 104 8.57 -15.34 -13.58
CA CYS A 104 7.14 -15.41 -13.86
C CYS A 104 6.79 -15.65 -15.35
N SER A 105 7.71 -15.41 -16.28
CA SER A 105 7.47 -15.68 -17.72
C SER A 105 7.42 -17.18 -18.04
N ASP A 106 7.94 -18.03 -17.15
CA ASP A 106 7.88 -19.50 -17.26
C ASP A 106 6.54 -20.08 -16.76
N LEU A 107 5.62 -19.24 -16.27
CA LEU A 107 4.30 -19.68 -15.83
C LEU A 107 3.36 -19.93 -17.03
N PRO A 108 2.46 -20.94 -16.92
CA PRO A 108 1.37 -21.11 -17.88
C PRO A 108 0.54 -19.83 -18.05
N LYS A 109 0.08 -19.53 -19.27
CA LYS A 109 -0.64 -18.29 -19.61
C LYS A 109 -1.95 -18.08 -18.84
N ASP A 110 -2.56 -19.16 -18.37
CA ASP A 110 -3.80 -19.20 -17.59
C ASP A 110 -3.57 -19.12 -16.08
N SER A 111 -2.31 -19.00 -15.64
CA SER A 111 -1.97 -18.79 -14.23
C SER A 111 -2.57 -17.49 -13.72
N ARG A 112 -2.98 -17.48 -12.46
CA ARG A 112 -3.50 -16.28 -11.79
C ARG A 112 -2.35 -15.41 -11.27
N SER A 113 -2.58 -14.10 -11.13
CA SER A 113 -1.63 -13.25 -10.40
C SER A 113 -1.52 -13.72 -8.95
N GLY A 114 -0.31 -13.72 -8.39
CA GLY A 114 -0.08 -14.25 -7.05
C GLY A 114 1.39 -14.42 -6.70
N ILE A 115 1.65 -14.98 -5.52
CA ILE A 115 3.02 -15.26 -5.07
C ILE A 115 3.43 -16.65 -5.56
N TYR A 116 4.57 -16.71 -6.22
CA TYR A 116 5.16 -17.94 -6.75
C TYR A 116 6.62 -18.08 -6.30
N ARG A 117 7.02 -19.33 -6.03
CA ARG A 117 8.42 -19.71 -5.81
C ARG A 117 9.10 -19.91 -7.16
N ILE A 118 10.24 -19.24 -7.37
CA ILE A 118 11.06 -19.35 -8.59
C ILE A 118 12.49 -19.75 -8.26
N LYS A 119 13.19 -20.35 -9.24
CA LYS A 119 14.61 -20.74 -9.19
C LYS A 119 15.36 -20.07 -10.36
N PRO A 120 15.82 -18.82 -10.21
CA PRO A 120 16.66 -18.19 -11.24
C PRO A 120 18.00 -18.91 -11.41
N ASP A 121 18.65 -18.68 -12.55
CA ASP A 121 19.97 -19.25 -12.81
C ASP A 121 20.99 -18.78 -11.75
N HIS A 122 21.80 -19.72 -11.25
CA HIS A 122 22.88 -19.44 -10.29
C HIS A 122 22.46 -18.76 -8.98
N ALA A 123 21.20 -18.88 -8.57
CA ALA A 123 20.70 -18.34 -7.31
C ALA A 123 19.83 -19.34 -6.54
N GLU A 124 19.71 -19.13 -5.23
CA GLU A 124 18.73 -19.86 -4.42
C GLU A 124 17.30 -19.51 -4.79
N GLU A 125 16.37 -20.42 -4.48
CA GLU A 125 14.96 -20.16 -4.73
C GLU A 125 14.45 -19.02 -3.85
N PHE A 126 13.55 -18.21 -4.39
CA PHE A 126 12.85 -17.20 -3.61
C PHE A 126 11.46 -16.92 -4.17
N ASP A 127 10.63 -16.34 -3.31
CA ASP A 127 9.27 -15.96 -3.66
C ASP A 127 9.24 -14.60 -4.38
N VAL A 128 8.39 -14.50 -5.40
CA VAL A 128 8.09 -13.28 -6.16
C VAL A 128 6.58 -13.12 -6.34
N TYR A 129 6.14 -11.89 -6.59
CA TYR A 129 4.77 -11.67 -7.07
C TYR A 129 4.76 -11.70 -8.59
N CYS A 130 3.96 -12.60 -9.16
CA CYS A 130 3.72 -12.69 -10.60
C CYS A 130 2.42 -11.98 -10.97
N GLU A 131 2.51 -11.04 -11.89
CA GLU A 131 1.37 -10.36 -12.50
C GLU A 131 1.08 -11.00 -13.87
N MET A 132 -0.06 -11.68 -13.96
CA MET A 132 -0.43 -12.52 -15.11
C MET A 132 -1.52 -11.92 -16.00
N THR A 133 -2.08 -10.76 -15.63
CA THR A 133 -3.21 -10.15 -16.34
C THR A 133 -2.83 -8.92 -17.18
N VAL A 134 -1.75 -8.23 -16.82
CA VAL A 134 -1.27 -7.02 -17.51
C VAL A 134 -0.41 -7.37 -18.72
N ASP A 135 -0.64 -6.71 -19.87
CA ASP A 135 0.19 -6.82 -21.09
C ASP A 135 0.55 -8.27 -21.44
N HIS A 136 -0.43 -9.18 -21.52
CA HIS A 136 -0.24 -10.63 -21.76
C HIS A 136 0.42 -11.45 -20.63
N GLY A 137 0.65 -10.86 -19.46
CA GLY A 137 1.09 -11.56 -18.24
C GLY A 137 2.57 -11.96 -18.24
N GLY A 138 2.96 -12.77 -17.24
CA GLY A 138 4.34 -13.25 -17.08
C GLY A 138 5.28 -12.23 -16.45
N TRP A 139 4.74 -11.21 -15.78
CA TRP A 139 5.52 -10.14 -15.17
C TRP A 139 5.96 -10.50 -13.76
N THR A 140 7.24 -10.30 -13.45
CA THR A 140 7.77 -10.39 -12.09
C THR A 140 7.80 -8.98 -11.49
N VAL A 141 6.98 -8.73 -10.48
CA VAL A 141 6.92 -7.40 -9.83
C VAL A 141 8.13 -7.22 -8.93
N ILE A 142 8.86 -6.11 -9.11
CA ILE A 142 10.09 -5.79 -8.37
C ILE A 142 9.90 -4.65 -7.36
N GLN A 143 8.87 -3.84 -7.55
CA GLN A 143 8.47 -2.75 -6.65
C GLN A 143 6.96 -2.54 -6.71
N ARG A 144 6.33 -2.29 -5.56
CA ARG A 144 4.93 -1.85 -5.46
C ARG A 144 4.77 -0.77 -4.38
N ARG A 145 4.04 0.30 -4.72
CA ARG A 145 3.56 1.37 -3.83
C ARG A 145 2.06 1.54 -4.02
N GLU A 146 1.28 1.60 -2.94
CA GLU A 146 -0.19 1.66 -3.02
C GLU A 146 -0.89 2.31 -1.81
N SER A 147 -0.25 2.32 -0.63
CA SER A 147 -0.91 2.74 0.62
C SER A 147 -0.07 3.67 1.48
N GLY A 148 1.26 3.59 1.39
CA GLY A 148 2.18 4.30 2.27
C GLY A 148 2.42 3.65 3.64
N ASP A 149 1.99 2.39 3.81
CA ASP A 149 2.18 1.63 5.05
C ASP A 149 3.64 1.20 5.26
N LEU A 150 4.43 1.14 4.19
CA LEU A 150 5.83 0.73 4.23
C LEU A 150 6.77 1.93 4.08
N ASP A 151 7.73 2.06 4.99
CA ASP A 151 8.78 3.06 4.89
C ASP A 151 9.84 2.65 3.85
N PHE A 152 9.96 3.43 2.78
CA PHE A 152 10.97 3.26 1.72
C PHE A 152 12.26 4.06 1.99
N TYR A 153 12.35 4.85 3.06
CA TYR A 153 13.59 5.52 3.45
C TYR A 153 14.53 4.56 4.19
N GLN A 154 14.97 3.53 3.48
CA GLN A 154 15.79 2.42 3.98
C GLN A 154 17.25 2.54 3.55
N GLY A 155 18.14 1.92 4.33
CA GLY A 155 19.57 1.89 4.06
C GLY A 155 19.98 0.85 3.01
N TRP A 156 21.27 0.83 2.67
CA TRP A 156 21.84 0.00 1.61
C TRP A 156 21.52 -1.49 1.77
N THR A 157 21.72 -2.03 2.99
CA THR A 157 21.49 -3.45 3.28
C THR A 157 20.05 -3.88 3.02
N LYS A 158 19.07 -3.02 3.33
CA LYS A 158 17.65 -3.30 3.09
C LYS A 158 17.32 -3.25 1.61
N TYR A 159 17.82 -2.27 0.87
CA TYR A 159 17.64 -2.23 -0.58
C TYR A 159 18.35 -3.38 -1.31
N LYS A 160 19.47 -3.86 -0.76
CA LYS A 160 20.18 -5.05 -1.25
C LYS A 160 19.33 -6.32 -1.12
N THR A 161 18.81 -6.62 0.08
CA THR A 161 18.12 -7.89 0.36
C THR A 161 16.62 -7.88 0.08
N GLY A 162 16.01 -6.70 0.06
CA GLY A 162 14.57 -6.49 -0.10
C GLY A 162 13.85 -6.27 1.23
N PHE A 163 12.66 -5.67 1.15
CA PHE A 163 11.81 -5.37 2.29
C PHE A 163 10.34 -5.20 1.87
N GLY A 164 9.42 -5.33 2.81
CA GLY A 164 7.98 -5.28 2.56
C GLY A 164 7.33 -6.66 2.43
N GLN A 165 6.12 -6.68 1.86
CA GLN A 165 5.33 -7.91 1.65
C GLN A 165 4.93 -8.01 0.17
N LEU A 166 5.18 -9.15 -0.47
CA LEU A 166 4.97 -9.33 -1.92
C LEU A 166 3.51 -9.11 -2.37
N ASN A 167 2.54 -9.26 -1.47
CA ASN A 167 1.11 -9.00 -1.70
C ASN A 167 0.66 -7.58 -1.31
N ARG A 168 1.59 -6.70 -0.89
CA ARG A 168 1.35 -5.29 -0.55
C ARG A 168 2.49 -4.44 -1.13
N GLU A 169 2.91 -3.38 -0.44
CA GLU A 169 4.11 -2.62 -0.77
C GLU A 169 5.39 -3.42 -0.49
N PHE A 170 6.34 -3.36 -1.42
CA PHE A 170 7.65 -3.97 -1.26
C PHE A 170 8.70 -3.43 -2.24
N TRP A 171 9.96 -3.69 -1.91
CA TRP A 171 11.10 -3.68 -2.83
C TRP A 171 11.70 -5.09 -2.83
N LEU A 172 11.83 -5.71 -4.00
CA LEU A 172 12.24 -7.12 -4.10
C LEU A 172 13.66 -7.37 -3.54
N GLY A 173 14.55 -6.40 -3.72
CA GLY A 173 15.95 -6.46 -3.34
C GLY A 173 16.87 -6.42 -4.55
N ASN A 174 17.90 -5.58 -4.51
CA ASN A 174 18.81 -5.36 -5.64
C ASN A 174 19.58 -6.63 -6.01
N ASP A 175 19.92 -7.49 -5.05
CA ASP A 175 20.56 -8.78 -5.36
C ASP A 175 19.65 -9.65 -6.23
N LYS A 176 18.37 -9.76 -5.88
CA LYS A 176 17.38 -10.55 -6.63
C LYS A 176 17.08 -9.94 -7.99
N ILE A 177 16.94 -8.62 -8.08
CA ILE A 177 16.69 -7.92 -9.35
C ILE A 177 17.90 -8.08 -10.28
N HIS A 178 19.12 -7.97 -9.75
CA HIS A 178 20.35 -8.22 -10.52
C HIS A 178 20.38 -9.66 -11.04
N THR A 179 20.17 -10.66 -10.16
CA THR A 179 20.12 -12.07 -10.55
C THR A 179 19.12 -12.31 -11.68
N LEU A 180 17.89 -11.83 -11.52
CA LEU A 180 16.84 -11.99 -12.54
C LEU A 180 17.27 -11.36 -13.86
N THR A 181 17.67 -10.09 -13.84
CA THR A 181 18.03 -9.36 -15.07
C THR A 181 19.37 -9.77 -15.69
N SER A 182 20.13 -10.65 -15.05
CA SER A 182 21.40 -11.18 -15.58
C SER A 182 21.25 -12.51 -16.33
N GLN A 183 20.11 -13.21 -16.17
CA GLN A 183 19.91 -14.52 -16.81
C GLN A 183 19.46 -14.43 -18.28
N GLY A 184 19.23 -13.23 -18.80
CA GLY A 184 18.76 -13.01 -20.16
C GLY A 184 18.38 -11.56 -20.43
N ARG A 185 17.60 -11.35 -21.48
CA ARG A 185 17.09 -10.03 -21.86
C ARG A 185 15.75 -9.78 -21.18
N TYR A 186 15.62 -8.66 -20.50
CA TYR A 186 14.38 -8.28 -19.82
C TYR A 186 13.86 -6.94 -20.31
N GLU A 187 12.55 -6.86 -20.41
CA GLU A 187 11.84 -5.58 -20.48
C GLU A 187 11.36 -5.15 -19.09
N LEU A 188 11.17 -3.85 -18.92
CA LEU A 188 10.61 -3.21 -17.73
C LEU A 188 9.31 -2.50 -18.09
N LEU A 189 8.28 -2.73 -17.30
CA LEU A 189 7.04 -1.95 -17.30
C LEU A 189 6.88 -1.24 -15.97
N ILE A 190 6.62 0.06 -16.03
CA ILE A 190 6.30 0.91 -14.88
C ILE A 190 4.87 1.40 -15.05
N GLY A 191 3.98 0.97 -14.18
CA GLY A 191 2.61 1.47 -14.06
C GLY A 191 2.55 2.59 -13.03
N LEU A 192 1.82 3.67 -13.34
CA LEU A 192 1.69 4.87 -12.51
C LEU A 192 0.21 5.23 -12.34
N ALA A 193 -0.19 5.63 -11.14
CA ALA A 193 -1.51 6.20 -10.86
C ALA A 193 -1.42 7.44 -9.98
N ASP A 194 -2.22 8.47 -10.30
CA ASP A 194 -2.36 9.66 -9.46
C ASP A 194 -3.50 9.51 -8.43
N ILE A 195 -3.73 10.56 -7.64
CA ILE A 195 -4.75 10.56 -6.58
C ILE A 195 -6.18 10.50 -7.14
N ASP A 196 -6.38 10.96 -8.37
CA ASP A 196 -7.65 10.96 -9.09
C ASP A 196 -7.85 9.68 -9.91
N ASN A 197 -6.96 8.68 -9.75
CA ASN A 197 -6.93 7.42 -10.48
C ASN A 197 -6.68 7.53 -12.00
N ASN A 198 -6.16 8.66 -12.49
CA ASN A 198 -5.61 8.70 -13.83
C ASN A 198 -4.38 7.79 -13.89
N GLN A 199 -4.16 7.13 -15.02
CA GLN A 199 -3.09 6.16 -15.18
C GLN A 199 -2.15 6.55 -16.33
N ALA A 200 -0.88 6.22 -16.17
CA ALA A 200 0.11 6.29 -17.22
C ALA A 200 1.11 5.15 -17.07
N TYR A 201 1.89 4.89 -18.11
CA TYR A 201 2.94 3.88 -18.05
C TYR A 201 4.20 4.30 -18.81
N ALA A 202 5.32 3.72 -18.41
CA ALA A 202 6.59 3.77 -19.11
C ALA A 202 7.11 2.34 -19.28
N LYS A 203 7.46 1.96 -20.51
CA LYS A 203 7.93 0.63 -20.88
C LYS A 203 9.28 0.73 -21.57
N TYR A 204 10.22 -0.12 -21.18
CA TYR A 204 11.58 -0.17 -21.72
C TYR A 204 11.86 -1.57 -22.25
N GLN A 205 12.27 -1.68 -23.51
CA GLN A 205 12.58 -2.96 -24.16
C GLN A 205 13.78 -3.68 -23.54
N HIS A 206 14.68 -2.94 -22.89
CA HIS A 206 15.86 -3.48 -22.24
C HIS A 206 16.03 -2.85 -20.87
N PHE A 207 16.06 -3.67 -19.84
CA PHE A 207 16.33 -3.28 -18.46
C PHE A 207 17.23 -4.31 -17.78
N TYR A 208 18.30 -3.83 -17.15
CA TYR A 208 19.07 -4.63 -16.19
C TYR A 208 19.78 -3.73 -15.20
N ILE A 209 20.15 -4.31 -14.06
CA ILE A 209 21.01 -3.66 -13.08
C ILE A 209 22.28 -4.49 -12.89
N GLY A 210 23.41 -3.82 -12.65
CA GLY A 210 24.65 -4.51 -12.35
C GLY A 210 24.67 -5.14 -10.95
N ASN A 211 25.76 -5.81 -10.60
CA ASN A 211 25.96 -6.38 -9.27
C ASN A 211 26.34 -5.31 -8.23
N GLU A 212 26.54 -5.72 -6.98
CA GLU A 212 26.95 -4.83 -5.90
C GLU A 212 28.29 -4.12 -6.13
N THR A 213 29.27 -4.79 -6.76
CA THR A 213 30.57 -4.20 -7.10
C THR A 213 30.40 -3.00 -8.03
N SER A 214 29.47 -3.11 -8.99
CA SER A 214 29.06 -2.00 -9.86
C SER A 214 28.03 -1.05 -9.23
N LYS A 215 27.72 -1.24 -7.94
CA LYS A 215 26.75 -0.47 -7.16
C LYS A 215 25.34 -0.53 -7.75
N TYR A 216 24.94 -1.69 -8.26
CA TYR A 216 23.63 -1.92 -8.88
C TYR A 216 23.28 -0.93 -10.00
N LYS A 217 24.27 -0.54 -10.80
CA LYS A 217 24.10 0.43 -11.88
C LYS A 217 22.96 0.07 -12.83
N ILE A 218 22.02 1.01 -13.06
CA ILE A 218 20.89 0.81 -13.97
C ILE A 218 21.28 0.97 -15.44
N ASN A 219 20.67 0.15 -16.29
CA ASN A 219 20.74 0.27 -17.74
C ASN A 219 19.34 0.12 -18.32
N VAL A 220 18.88 1.13 -19.06
CA VAL A 220 17.53 1.18 -19.66
C VAL A 220 17.58 1.68 -21.09
N TYR A 221 16.88 0.99 -22.00
CA TYR A 221 16.82 1.36 -23.42
C TYR A 221 15.47 1.01 -24.05
N GLY A 222 15.15 1.66 -25.18
CA GLY A 222 13.96 1.38 -25.98
C GLY A 222 12.67 1.81 -25.28
N TYR A 223 12.61 3.07 -24.85
CA TYR A 223 11.44 3.65 -24.20
C TYR A 223 10.21 3.66 -25.13
N SER A 224 9.05 3.41 -24.53
CA SER A 224 7.72 3.69 -25.06
C SER A 224 6.75 3.93 -23.90
N GLY A 225 5.65 4.63 -24.13
CA GLY A 225 4.61 4.80 -23.10
C GLY A 225 3.96 6.18 -23.11
N SER A 226 3.05 6.39 -22.17
CA SER A 226 2.27 7.63 -22.02
C SER A 226 2.80 8.54 -20.91
N ALA A 227 3.76 8.10 -20.10
CA ALA A 227 4.22 8.84 -18.93
C ALA A 227 5.39 9.82 -19.20
N GLY A 228 5.99 9.82 -20.39
CA GLY A 228 7.32 10.44 -20.63
C GLY A 228 8.49 9.57 -20.15
N ASP A 229 9.72 9.91 -20.53
CA ASP A 229 10.93 9.11 -20.32
C ASP A 229 11.84 9.70 -19.22
N ASN A 230 11.33 9.69 -17.98
CA ASN A 230 12.09 10.18 -16.84
C ASN A 230 13.12 9.18 -16.29
N LEU A 231 13.24 7.96 -16.84
CA LEU A 231 14.25 7.00 -16.39
C LEU A 231 15.54 7.11 -17.20
N ASN A 232 15.49 7.60 -18.45
CA ASN A 232 16.69 7.84 -19.26
C ASN A 232 17.67 8.81 -18.60
N TYR A 233 17.20 9.80 -17.83
CA TYR A 233 18.07 10.69 -17.03
C TYR A 233 18.96 9.93 -16.03
N HIS A 234 18.47 8.80 -15.53
CA HIS A 234 19.13 7.95 -14.56
C HIS A 234 19.99 6.84 -15.20
N ASN A 235 19.93 6.69 -16.52
CA ASN A 235 20.61 5.61 -17.24
C ASN A 235 22.13 5.64 -16.96
N GLY A 236 22.69 4.48 -16.62
CA GLY A 236 24.11 4.32 -16.26
C GLY A 236 24.48 4.81 -14.85
N MET A 237 23.53 5.27 -14.03
CA MET A 237 23.80 5.71 -12.66
C MET A 237 23.85 4.54 -11.68
N PRO A 238 24.79 4.57 -10.71
CA PRO A 238 24.77 3.64 -9.59
C PRO A 238 23.58 3.93 -8.67
N PHE A 239 23.19 2.94 -7.87
CA PHE A 239 22.16 3.09 -6.85
C PHE A 239 22.71 3.87 -5.65
N THR A 240 21.89 4.70 -5.02
CA THR A 240 22.26 5.53 -3.86
C THR A 240 21.20 5.42 -2.77
N THR A 241 21.66 5.27 -1.52
CA THR A 241 20.86 5.29 -0.28
C THR A 241 21.41 6.34 0.68
N PHE A 242 20.70 6.66 1.76
CA PHE A 242 21.14 7.68 2.71
C PHE A 242 22.47 7.34 3.41
N ASP A 243 22.82 6.06 3.51
CA ASP A 243 24.03 5.53 4.14
C ASP A 243 25.13 5.16 3.13
N ARG A 244 24.85 5.22 1.82
CA ARG A 244 25.83 4.94 0.77
C ARG A 244 25.61 5.85 -0.45
N ASP A 245 26.42 6.89 -0.50
CA ASP A 245 26.40 7.89 -1.55
C ASP A 245 27.15 7.43 -2.80
N ASN A 246 26.47 7.41 -3.94
CA ASN A 246 27.08 7.10 -5.23
C ASN A 246 26.60 8.04 -6.34
N ASP A 247 25.85 9.10 -6.01
CA ASP A 247 25.31 10.00 -7.01
C ASP A 247 26.37 11.04 -7.47
N LYS A 248 25.96 12.01 -8.29
CA LYS A 248 26.85 13.05 -8.84
C LYS A 248 26.62 14.43 -8.21
N ASP A 249 25.68 14.55 -7.27
CA ASP A 249 25.46 15.79 -6.54
C ASP A 249 26.63 16.04 -5.57
N ARG A 250 26.77 17.28 -5.10
CA ARG A 250 27.75 17.62 -4.05
C ARG A 250 27.28 17.16 -2.66
N GLY A 251 25.98 17.07 -2.46
CA GLY A 251 25.36 16.51 -1.28
C GLY A 251 25.08 15.02 -1.47
N ASN A 252 24.03 14.55 -0.81
CA ASN A 252 23.55 13.18 -0.95
C ASN A 252 22.07 13.25 -1.34
N CYS A 253 21.74 12.89 -2.58
CA CYS A 253 20.38 13.01 -3.08
C CYS A 253 19.40 12.19 -2.23
N ALA A 254 19.78 10.98 -1.84
CA ALA A 254 18.94 10.12 -1.00
C ALA A 254 18.56 10.78 0.34
N LYS A 255 19.47 11.52 0.98
CA LYS A 255 19.18 12.31 2.21
C LYS A 255 18.34 13.55 1.92
N ILE A 256 18.53 14.21 0.78
CA ILE A 256 17.83 15.44 0.41
C ILE A 256 16.35 15.16 0.14
N VAL A 257 16.09 14.06 -0.59
CA VAL A 257 14.76 13.70 -1.12
C VAL A 257 14.03 12.64 -0.29
N ASN A 258 14.69 12.06 0.72
CA ASN A 258 14.19 10.97 1.57
C ASN A 258 13.73 9.74 0.77
N GLY A 259 14.68 9.09 0.10
CA GLY A 259 14.43 7.80 -0.55
C GLY A 259 15.72 7.18 -1.08
N ALA A 260 15.59 6.20 -1.98
CA ALA A 260 16.74 5.58 -2.61
C ALA A 260 16.45 5.30 -4.08
N TRP A 261 17.42 5.58 -4.94
CA TRP A 261 17.26 5.49 -6.38
C TRP A 261 18.60 5.48 -7.10
N TRP A 262 18.57 5.33 -8.42
CA TRP A 262 19.72 5.59 -9.29
C TRP A 262 19.92 7.09 -9.50
N PHE A 263 20.14 7.83 -8.42
CA PHE A 263 20.25 9.29 -8.46
C PHE A 263 21.43 9.76 -9.33
N LYS A 264 21.23 10.89 -10.01
CA LYS A 264 22.26 11.62 -10.75
C LYS A 264 22.56 12.95 -10.05
N ASP A 265 21.76 13.97 -10.33
CA ASP A 265 21.85 15.30 -9.70
C ASP A 265 20.50 16.04 -9.80
N CYS A 266 19.49 15.76 -8.97
CA CYS A 266 19.31 14.50 -8.26
C CYS A 266 18.46 13.52 -9.08
N PHE A 267 17.29 13.94 -9.57
CA PHE A 267 16.36 13.02 -10.23
C PHE A 267 15.39 13.69 -11.19
N GLU A 268 14.90 12.90 -12.14
CA GLU A 268 13.72 13.18 -12.97
C GLU A 268 12.55 12.23 -12.60
N SER A 269 12.86 11.05 -12.06
CA SER A 269 11.91 10.12 -11.43
C SER A 269 12.41 9.67 -10.06
N HIS A 270 11.48 9.46 -9.13
CA HIS A 270 11.79 8.98 -7.77
C HIS A 270 10.60 8.20 -7.21
N LEU A 271 10.50 6.91 -7.52
CA LEU A 271 9.35 6.08 -7.15
C LEU A 271 9.43 5.50 -5.73
N ASN A 272 10.58 5.65 -5.09
CA ASN A 272 10.88 5.17 -3.73
C ASN A 272 10.85 6.31 -2.69
N GLY A 273 10.23 7.43 -3.02
CA GLY A 273 10.06 8.54 -2.09
C GLY A 273 8.98 8.31 -1.05
N HIS A 274 8.78 9.31 -0.21
CA HIS A 274 7.78 9.30 0.84
C HIS A 274 6.36 9.23 0.26
N TYR A 275 5.48 8.45 0.88
CA TYR A 275 4.10 8.36 0.43
C TYR A 275 3.27 9.48 1.05
N PHE A 276 2.72 10.37 0.23
CA PHE A 276 1.86 11.45 0.71
C PHE A 276 0.39 11.15 0.42
N ILE A 277 -0.43 11.06 1.48
CA ILE A 277 -1.90 10.93 1.35
C ILE A 277 -2.51 12.18 0.69
N ARG A 278 -1.92 13.35 0.93
CA ARG A 278 -2.28 14.64 0.32
C ARG A 278 -1.02 15.36 -0.10
N THR A 279 -1.04 16.00 -1.28
CA THR A 279 0.11 16.72 -1.83
C THR A 279 0.58 17.83 -0.87
N PRO A 280 1.77 17.72 -0.26
CA PRO A 280 2.28 18.73 0.67
C PRO A 280 3.06 19.82 -0.08
N SER A 281 3.47 20.87 0.63
CA SER A 281 4.37 21.91 0.09
C SER A 281 5.76 21.40 -0.33
N LYS A 282 6.18 20.23 0.19
CA LYS A 282 7.44 19.55 -0.18
C LYS A 282 7.19 18.27 -0.99
N ALA A 283 6.20 18.29 -1.88
CA ALA A 283 5.77 17.14 -2.67
C ALA A 283 6.90 16.49 -3.49
N TRP A 284 7.95 17.24 -3.83
CA TRP A 284 9.15 16.73 -4.51
C TRP A 284 9.91 15.64 -3.75
N ARG A 285 9.66 15.46 -2.45
CA ARG A 285 10.16 14.31 -1.66
C ARG A 285 9.32 13.04 -1.80
N GLY A 286 8.23 13.16 -2.55
CA GLY A 286 7.24 12.10 -2.71
C GLY A 286 7.63 11.09 -3.78
N ILE A 287 6.62 10.35 -4.22
CA ILE A 287 6.71 9.44 -5.36
C ILE A 287 6.56 10.29 -6.64
N ILE A 288 7.64 10.56 -7.37
CA ILE A 288 7.65 11.54 -8.47
C ILE A 288 7.94 10.90 -9.82
N TRP A 289 7.19 11.35 -10.83
CA TRP A 289 7.48 11.17 -12.25
C TRP A 289 7.22 12.50 -12.99
N LYS A 290 8.30 13.25 -13.29
CA LYS A 290 8.17 14.67 -13.64
C LYS A 290 7.46 14.93 -14.97
N ASP A 291 7.68 14.14 -16.01
CA ASP A 291 7.07 14.39 -17.33
C ASP A 291 5.56 14.20 -17.30
N TRP A 292 5.04 13.40 -16.36
CA TRP A 292 3.61 13.13 -16.27
C TRP A 292 2.84 14.10 -15.37
N LYS A 293 3.27 14.28 -14.12
CA LYS A 293 2.54 15.11 -13.13
C LYS A 293 3.37 16.28 -12.59
N GLY A 294 4.62 16.43 -13.04
CA GLY A 294 5.53 17.45 -12.56
C GLY A 294 6.20 17.10 -11.22
N PRO A 295 7.14 17.95 -10.77
CA PRO A 295 7.95 17.70 -9.57
C PRO A 295 7.18 17.92 -8.25
N ASN A 296 6.00 18.55 -8.29
CA ASN A 296 5.23 18.92 -7.11
C ASN A 296 3.98 18.06 -6.90
N HIS A 297 3.93 16.87 -7.52
CA HIS A 297 2.79 15.98 -7.44
C HIS A 297 3.24 14.56 -7.10
N SER A 298 3.00 14.13 -5.87
CA SER A 298 3.26 12.75 -5.46
C SER A 298 2.21 11.82 -6.07
N LEU A 299 2.67 10.73 -6.67
CA LEU A 299 1.80 9.67 -7.19
C LEU A 299 1.16 8.86 -6.05
N ARG A 300 0.00 8.27 -6.34
CA ARG A 300 -0.76 7.43 -5.41
C ARG A 300 -0.34 5.96 -5.50
N ALA A 301 -0.06 5.45 -6.69
CA ALA A 301 0.37 4.07 -6.83
C ALA A 301 1.43 3.93 -7.92
N THR A 302 2.37 3.02 -7.70
CA THR A 302 3.38 2.66 -8.68
C THR A 302 3.66 1.17 -8.61
N GLU A 303 3.86 0.56 -9.75
CA GLU A 303 4.40 -0.79 -9.85
C GLU A 303 5.52 -0.81 -10.88
N MET A 304 6.66 -1.40 -10.50
CA MET A 304 7.71 -1.73 -11.45
C MET A 304 7.76 -3.25 -11.59
N MET A 305 7.74 -3.74 -12.82
CA MET A 305 7.73 -5.16 -13.10
C MET A 305 8.59 -5.48 -14.32
N ILE A 306 9.25 -6.63 -14.30
CA ILE A 306 10.16 -7.09 -15.34
C ILE A 306 9.67 -8.40 -15.96
N ARG A 307 9.90 -8.58 -17.25
CA ARG A 307 9.57 -9.82 -17.95
C ARG A 307 10.72 -10.20 -18.87
N ARG A 308 11.07 -11.48 -18.88
CA ARG A 308 12.08 -12.03 -19.77
C ARG A 308 11.52 -12.10 -21.19
N LEU A 309 12.33 -11.69 -22.17
CA LEU A 309 12.00 -11.66 -23.60
C LEU A 309 12.50 -12.90 -24.35
#